data_AF-A0A916FBZ5-F1
#
_entry.id   AF-A0A916FBZ5-F1
#
_cell.length_a   1.000
_cell.length_b   1.000
_cell.length_c   1.000
_cell.angle_alpha   90.00
_cell.angle_beta   90.00
_cell.angle_gamma   90.00
#
_symmetry.space_group_name_H-M   'P 1'
#
loop_
_entity.id
_entity.type
_entity.pdbx_description
1 polymer ?
#
loop_
_entity_poly.entity_id
_entity_poly.type
_entity_poly.pdbx_seq_one_letter_code
_entity_poly.pdbx_strand_id
1 'polypeptide(L)'
;MNWSLIRVDRNKSGLHNGWLHAALVAPVRPALLAMTLATMALGISLESLADTNISGVVTDSITGKPVAGARVSLASGQTALSVGTSEADGVFRLFVNLPVKPAPQAYTLEVSQPGYGAQARNVVVTSGQADQLSYKLSLPRNEAIGCIPDPGRTVVIGHVRAPASATHDLALSERVRAVLEHDLLTEVQKTHLPPAQQPSVLACPNALPRTLKEHSDWARALKTDAFVVGAAEPVSSKFKVDMQVTARYAEAASSLPTMVSTPAMNLDLPSSADLGRAALEPIMIALTRAYLNEARYAECVEFSMAAEHVLGKLPVLIELRKSCQIKLPNRGLLTGGVQ
;
A
#
# COMPACT_ATOMS: atom_id res chain seq x y z
N MET A 1 54.50 5.32 -1.28
CA MET A 1 55.13 4.35 -2.21
C MET A 1 55.25 5.02 -3.57
N ASN A 2 56.50 5.21 -3.97
CA ASN A 2 56.96 5.95 -5.14
C ASN A 2 57.45 4.90 -6.15
N TRP A 3 57.09 4.99 -7.44
CA TRP A 3 57.89 4.43 -8.56
C TRP A 3 57.60 5.15 -9.89
N SER A 4 58.44 6.15 -10.11
CA SER A 4 59.11 6.60 -11.34
C SER A 4 59.02 5.76 -12.64
N LEU A 5 58.73 6.49 -13.72
CA LEU A 5 59.47 6.62 -14.99
C LEU A 5 60.00 5.35 -15.70
N ILE A 6 59.55 5.15 -16.95
CA ILE A 6 60.36 4.50 -17.99
C ILE A 6 60.54 5.45 -19.17
N ARG A 7 61.82 5.68 -19.46
CA ARG A 7 62.38 6.52 -20.52
C ARG A 7 62.33 5.82 -21.88
N VAL A 8 62.26 6.67 -22.90
CA VAL A 8 62.64 6.46 -24.30
C VAL A 8 64.03 5.85 -24.41
N ASP A 9 64.21 4.93 -25.35
CA ASP A 9 65.53 4.68 -25.94
C ASP A 9 65.47 4.71 -27.47
N ARG A 10 66.44 5.40 -28.05
CA ARG A 10 66.58 5.70 -29.47
C ARG A 10 67.95 5.20 -29.89
N ASN A 11 67.96 4.52 -31.04
CA ASN A 11 69.10 4.35 -31.93
C ASN A 11 69.95 3.08 -31.75
N LYS A 12 69.92 2.20 -32.78
CA LYS A 12 71.15 1.63 -33.35
C LYS A 12 70.94 1.26 -34.83
N SER A 13 71.67 2.03 -35.62
CA SER A 13 72.08 1.91 -37.01
C SER A 13 72.50 0.52 -37.50
N GLY A 14 72.28 0.27 -38.80
CA GLY A 14 72.98 -0.72 -39.61
C GLY A 14 72.86 -0.39 -41.10
N LEU A 15 73.84 0.37 -41.62
CA LEU A 15 74.06 0.74 -43.02
C LEU A 15 74.67 -0.43 -43.82
N HIS A 16 74.26 -0.59 -45.09
CA HIS A 16 75.13 -0.90 -46.24
C HIS A 16 74.35 -0.47 -47.51
N ASN A 17 74.73 0.63 -48.18
CA ASN A 17 75.71 0.75 -49.28
C ASN A 17 75.40 -0.23 -50.45
N GLY A 18 75.10 0.18 -51.68
CA GLY A 18 74.98 1.52 -52.27
C GLY A 18 74.93 1.46 -53.82
N TRP A 19 74.89 2.66 -54.42
CA TRP A 19 75.33 3.04 -55.79
C TRP A 19 74.46 2.59 -56.99
N LEU A 20 74.17 3.40 -58.02
CA LEU A 20 74.38 4.82 -58.37
C LEU A 20 73.67 5.10 -59.74
N HIS A 21 73.53 6.39 -60.08
CA HIS A 21 73.26 7.01 -61.40
C HIS A 21 71.80 7.10 -61.87
N ALA A 22 71.19 8.30 -61.86
CA ALA A 22 71.21 9.32 -62.94
C ALA A 22 70.16 9.00 -64.03
N ALA A 23 69.41 9.90 -64.64
CA ALA A 23 69.17 11.33 -64.54
C ALA A 23 67.78 11.57 -65.14
N LEU A 24 67.25 12.79 -64.94
CA LEU A 24 66.29 13.52 -65.78
C LEU A 24 65.53 12.75 -66.88
N VAL A 25 64.20 12.83 -66.85
CA VAL A 25 63.36 13.50 -67.86
C VAL A 25 61.89 13.36 -67.44
N ALA A 26 61.24 14.50 -67.20
CA ALA A 26 59.78 14.57 -67.13
C ALA A 26 59.20 14.42 -68.54
N PRO A 27 58.04 13.74 -68.65
CA PRO A 27 57.00 14.29 -69.49
C PRO A 27 55.66 14.37 -68.76
N VAL A 28 55.12 15.56 -68.82
CA VAL A 28 53.72 15.92 -68.59
C VAL A 28 52.80 14.96 -69.35
N ARG A 29 51.77 14.41 -68.67
CA ARG A 29 50.52 13.89 -69.27
C ARG A 29 49.49 13.55 -68.17
N PRO A 30 48.19 13.52 -68.48
CA PRO A 30 47.25 14.57 -68.07
C PRO A 30 46.22 14.09 -67.04
N ALA A 31 45.60 15.08 -66.39
CA ALA A 31 44.29 15.05 -65.73
C ALA A 31 43.60 13.69 -65.55
N LEU A 32 43.68 13.11 -64.35
CA LEU A 32 42.56 12.35 -63.80
C LEU A 32 41.88 13.21 -62.74
N LEU A 33 40.71 13.70 -63.11
CA LEU A 33 39.69 14.23 -62.21
C LEU A 33 39.25 13.09 -61.28
N ALA A 34 39.89 12.94 -60.12
CA ALA A 34 39.34 12.13 -59.03
C ALA A 34 38.30 13.01 -58.32
N MET A 35 37.09 13.04 -58.88
CA MET A 35 35.91 13.62 -58.25
C MET A 35 35.62 12.78 -56.99
N THR A 36 36.17 13.18 -55.86
CA THR A 36 35.79 12.62 -54.55
C THR A 36 34.37 13.08 -54.26
N LEU A 37 33.38 12.24 -54.60
CA LEU A 37 32.07 12.34 -53.97
C LEU A 37 32.29 12.07 -52.47
N ALA A 38 32.47 13.13 -51.69
CA ALA A 38 32.20 13.08 -50.27
C ALA A 38 30.67 12.95 -50.12
N THR A 39 30.17 11.72 -50.15
CA THR A 39 28.82 11.40 -49.72
C THR A 39 28.74 11.71 -48.23
N MET A 40 28.31 12.93 -47.91
CA MET A 40 27.90 13.29 -46.57
C MET A 40 26.60 12.53 -46.30
N ALA A 41 26.72 11.30 -45.80
CA ALA A 41 25.60 10.56 -45.27
C ALA A 41 25.12 11.31 -44.02
N LEU A 42 24.13 12.19 -44.19
CA LEU A 42 23.26 12.59 -43.09
C LEU A 42 22.63 11.30 -42.59
N GLY A 43 23.18 10.75 -41.51
CA GLY A 43 22.60 9.61 -40.80
C GLY A 43 21.27 10.05 -40.22
N ILE A 44 20.21 9.95 -41.02
CA ILE A 44 18.84 10.02 -40.50
C ILE A 44 18.67 8.71 -39.74
N SER A 45 18.92 8.72 -38.44
CA SER A 45 18.51 7.62 -37.57
C SER A 45 16.98 7.65 -37.53
N LEU A 46 16.33 6.89 -38.42
CA LEU A 46 14.93 6.57 -38.25
C LEU A 46 14.83 5.66 -37.03
N GLU A 47 14.37 6.20 -35.91
CA GLU A 47 13.99 5.37 -34.78
C GLU A 47 12.80 4.50 -35.22
N SER A 48 12.98 3.19 -35.22
CA SER A 48 11.88 2.24 -35.44
C SER A 48 10.87 2.41 -34.32
N LEU A 49 9.59 2.56 -34.67
CA LEU A 49 8.48 2.60 -33.72
C LEU A 49 7.74 1.26 -33.75
N ALA A 50 7.18 0.87 -32.61
CA ALA A 50 6.25 -0.24 -32.51
C ALA A 50 4.94 0.23 -31.85
N ASP A 51 3.82 -0.32 -32.33
CA ASP A 51 2.53 -0.23 -31.66
C ASP A 51 2.58 -1.03 -30.36
N THR A 52 2.81 -0.33 -29.25
CA THR A 52 2.82 -0.92 -27.91
C THR A 52 1.44 -0.79 -27.28
N ASN A 53 0.91 -1.90 -26.80
CA ASN A 53 -0.33 -1.93 -26.01
C ASN A 53 0.00 -1.93 -24.52
N ILE A 54 -0.44 -0.89 -23.81
CA ILE A 54 -0.42 -0.83 -22.35
C ILE A 54 -1.84 -1.07 -21.85
N SER A 55 -2.05 -2.21 -21.20
CA SER A 55 -3.38 -2.59 -20.69
C SER A 55 -3.34 -2.92 -19.21
N GLY A 56 -4.49 -2.82 -18.55
CA GLY A 56 -4.56 -3.05 -17.12
C GLY A 56 -5.97 -2.97 -16.57
N VAL A 57 -6.06 -3.03 -15.25
CA VAL A 57 -7.32 -2.88 -14.51
C VAL A 57 -7.14 -1.87 -13.38
N VAL A 58 -8.13 -1.01 -13.23
CA VAL A 58 -8.24 -0.04 -12.14
C VAL A 58 -9.29 -0.54 -11.15
N THR A 59 -8.90 -0.70 -9.89
CA THR A 59 -9.80 -1.14 -8.82
C THR A 59 -9.81 -0.17 -7.64
N ASP A 60 -10.90 -0.21 -6.91
CA ASP A 60 -11.08 0.49 -5.64
C ASP A 60 -10.32 -0.28 -4.55
N SER A 61 -9.39 0.39 -3.86
CA SER A 61 -8.54 -0.26 -2.84
C SER A 61 -9.28 -0.74 -1.59
N ILE A 62 -10.47 -0.21 -1.32
CA ILE A 62 -11.30 -0.66 -0.20
C ILE A 62 -12.01 -1.93 -0.62
N THR A 63 -12.83 -1.85 -1.67
CA THR A 63 -13.80 -2.90 -2.03
C THR A 63 -13.26 -3.94 -3.00
N GLY A 64 -12.12 -3.67 -3.65
CA GLY A 64 -11.58 -4.46 -4.75
C GLY A 64 -12.41 -4.40 -6.04
N LYS A 65 -13.52 -3.64 -6.05
CA LYS A 65 -14.39 -3.52 -7.22
C LYS A 65 -13.73 -2.69 -8.33
N PRO A 66 -14.07 -2.93 -9.61
CA PRO A 66 -13.57 -2.12 -10.69
C PRO A 66 -13.98 -0.64 -10.59
N VAL A 67 -13.10 0.26 -11.01
CA VAL A 67 -13.37 1.70 -11.10
C VAL A 67 -13.51 2.06 -12.57
N ALA A 68 -14.73 2.42 -12.97
CA ALA A 68 -15.04 2.87 -14.32
C ALA A 68 -14.76 4.36 -14.51
N GLY A 69 -14.37 4.75 -15.72
CA GLY A 69 -14.16 6.15 -16.11
C GLY A 69 -12.90 6.80 -15.54
N ALA A 70 -12.00 6.03 -14.90
CA ALA A 70 -10.73 6.55 -14.40
C ALA A 70 -9.86 6.99 -15.58
N ARG A 71 -9.35 8.23 -15.54
CA ARG A 71 -8.43 8.75 -16.55
C ARG A 71 -7.07 8.08 -16.36
N VAL A 72 -6.59 7.42 -17.41
CA VAL A 72 -5.30 6.74 -17.46
C VAL A 72 -4.40 7.46 -18.45
N SER A 73 -3.20 7.86 -18.03
CA SER A 73 -2.24 8.60 -18.85
C SER A 73 -0.88 7.92 -18.80
N LEU A 74 -0.33 7.59 -19.96
CA LEU A 74 1.07 7.17 -20.09
C LEU A 74 1.92 8.38 -20.48
N ALA A 75 2.99 8.65 -19.75
CA ALA A 75 3.88 9.78 -19.98
C ALA A 75 5.36 9.38 -20.02
N SER A 76 6.16 10.16 -20.73
CA SER A 76 7.62 10.17 -20.62
C SER A 76 8.04 11.53 -20.06
N GLY A 77 8.54 11.53 -18.83
CA GLY A 77 8.74 12.77 -18.08
C GLY A 77 7.42 13.54 -17.92
N GLN A 78 7.40 14.81 -18.35
CA GLN A 78 6.20 15.67 -18.28
C GLN A 78 5.30 15.57 -19.52
N THR A 79 5.70 14.79 -20.53
CA THR A 79 4.98 14.70 -21.80
C THR A 79 4.04 13.49 -21.79
N ALA A 80 2.74 13.73 -21.86
CA ALA A 80 1.75 12.68 -22.06
C ALA A 80 1.86 12.11 -23.48
N LEU A 81 2.01 10.79 -23.58
CA LEU A 81 2.14 10.05 -24.84
C LEU A 81 0.81 9.44 -25.29
N SER A 82 -0.02 9.00 -24.34
CA SER A 82 -1.33 8.43 -24.60
C SER A 82 -2.24 8.62 -23.38
N VAL A 83 -3.52 8.87 -23.64
CA VAL A 83 -4.54 9.05 -22.59
C VAL A 83 -5.77 8.23 -22.98
N GLY A 84 -6.36 7.56 -21.99
CA GLY A 84 -7.60 6.83 -22.14
C GLY A 84 -8.37 6.80 -20.83
N THR A 85 -9.42 5.99 -20.80
CA THR A 85 -10.27 5.81 -19.63
C THR A 85 -10.51 4.33 -19.36
N SER A 86 -10.69 3.95 -18.10
CA SER A 86 -11.14 2.61 -17.75
C SER A 86 -12.61 2.38 -18.11
N GLU A 87 -12.92 1.17 -18.55
CA GLU A 87 -14.26 0.69 -18.91
C GLU A 87 -15.06 0.28 -17.66
N ALA A 88 -16.30 -0.19 -17.84
CA ALA A 88 -17.20 -0.55 -16.74
C ALA A 88 -16.65 -1.68 -15.83
N ASP A 89 -15.85 -2.57 -16.41
CA ASP A 89 -15.13 -3.64 -15.71
C ASP A 89 -13.76 -3.19 -15.18
N GLY A 90 -13.47 -1.88 -15.22
CA GLY A 90 -12.23 -1.25 -14.79
C GLY A 90 -11.06 -1.48 -15.72
N VAL A 91 -11.23 -2.19 -16.83
CA VAL A 91 -10.16 -2.45 -17.79
C VAL A 91 -9.83 -1.19 -18.58
N PHE A 92 -8.55 -0.92 -18.82
CA PHE A 92 -8.12 0.11 -19.76
C PHE A 92 -7.15 -0.48 -20.78
N ARG A 93 -7.09 0.14 -21.95
CA ARG A 93 -6.13 -0.18 -23.02
C ARG A 93 -5.65 1.12 -23.65
N LEU A 94 -4.33 1.32 -23.69
CA LEU A 94 -3.69 2.43 -24.37
C LEU A 94 -2.82 1.87 -25.49
N PHE A 95 -3.07 2.34 -26.71
CA PHE A 95 -2.21 2.08 -27.85
C PHE A 95 -1.29 3.28 -28.04
N VAL A 96 0.01 3.03 -28.13
CA VAL A 96 1.03 4.09 -28.22
C VAL A 96 2.19 3.62 -29.10
N ASN A 97 2.69 4.51 -29.95
CA ASN A 97 3.88 4.26 -30.75
C ASN A 97 5.13 4.60 -29.95
N LEU A 98 5.91 3.58 -29.58
CA LEU A 98 7.13 3.75 -28.77
C LEU A 98 8.38 3.30 -29.52
N PRO A 99 9.56 3.90 -29.25
CA PRO A 99 10.81 3.48 -29.87
C PRO A 99 11.17 2.03 -29.55
N VAL A 100 11.60 1.29 -30.58
CA VAL A 100 12.13 -0.07 -30.46
C VAL A 100 13.61 0.02 -30.10
N LYS A 101 13.91 -0.03 -28.81
CA LYS A 101 15.28 -0.03 -28.28
C LYS A 101 15.54 -1.31 -27.48
N PRO A 102 16.70 -1.97 -27.65
CA PRO A 102 17.08 -3.12 -26.82
C PRO A 102 17.28 -2.74 -25.35
N ALA A 103 17.61 -1.49 -25.07
CA ALA A 103 17.73 -0.98 -23.72
C ALA A 103 16.34 -0.73 -23.09
N PRO A 104 16.15 -1.01 -21.79
CA PRO A 104 14.91 -0.71 -21.09
C PRO A 104 14.59 0.80 -21.10
N GLN A 105 13.34 1.13 -21.43
CA GLN A 105 12.83 2.50 -21.44
C GLN A 105 11.76 2.65 -20.37
N ALA A 106 11.90 3.65 -19.50
CA ALA A 106 10.96 3.89 -18.41
C ALA A 106 9.92 4.95 -18.77
N TYR A 107 8.66 4.66 -18.47
CA TYR A 107 7.50 5.53 -18.61
C TYR A 107 6.71 5.55 -17.31
N THR A 108 5.87 6.55 -17.15
CA THR A 108 4.99 6.69 -15.99
C THR A 108 3.55 6.53 -16.42
N LEU A 109 2.85 5.57 -15.83
CA LEU A 109 1.41 5.36 -15.98
C LEU A 109 0.71 5.98 -14.78
N GLU A 110 0.00 7.07 -15.00
CA GLU A 110 -0.79 7.76 -13.98
C GLU A 110 -2.27 7.45 -14.16
N VAL A 111 -2.96 7.22 -13.04
CA VAL A 111 -4.40 7.02 -13.00
C VAL A 111 -5.02 7.97 -12.00
N SER A 112 -6.07 8.67 -12.44
CA SER A 112 -6.84 9.60 -11.61
C SER A 112 -8.34 9.41 -11.81
N GLN A 113 -9.09 9.59 -10.72
CA GLN A 113 -10.55 9.56 -10.74
C GLN A 113 -11.07 10.45 -9.61
N PRO A 114 -12.08 11.32 -9.84
CA PRO A 114 -12.70 12.10 -8.77
C PRO A 114 -13.17 11.21 -7.61
N GLY A 115 -12.89 11.63 -6.37
CA GLY A 115 -13.16 10.85 -5.16
C GLY A 115 -12.05 9.87 -4.76
N TYR A 116 -11.01 9.72 -5.59
CA TYR A 116 -9.85 8.87 -5.34
C TYR A 116 -8.55 9.67 -5.34
N GLY A 117 -7.56 9.16 -4.60
CA GLY A 117 -6.19 9.62 -4.68
C GLY A 117 -5.56 9.08 -5.95
N ALA A 118 -4.89 9.95 -6.71
CA ALA A 118 -4.17 9.56 -7.91
C ALA A 118 -3.09 8.52 -7.58
N GLN A 119 -2.81 7.62 -8.53
CA GLN A 119 -1.77 6.62 -8.42
C GLN A 119 -0.89 6.65 -9.65
N ALA A 120 0.40 6.43 -9.46
CA ALA A 120 1.37 6.32 -10.55
C ALA A 120 2.13 4.99 -10.46
N ARG A 121 2.44 4.41 -11.61
CA ARG A 121 3.22 3.18 -11.72
C ARG A 121 4.25 3.30 -12.84
N ASN A 122 5.43 2.75 -12.60
CA ASN A 122 6.44 2.67 -13.65
C ASN A 122 6.06 1.58 -14.65
N VAL A 123 6.22 1.90 -15.93
CA VAL A 123 6.06 1.00 -17.08
C VAL A 123 7.42 0.91 -17.73
N VAL A 124 7.94 -0.30 -17.90
CA VAL A 124 9.20 -0.51 -18.61
C VAL A 124 8.90 -1.12 -19.96
N VAL A 125 9.44 -0.54 -21.02
CA VAL A 125 9.28 -1.05 -22.39
C VAL A 125 10.64 -1.42 -22.95
N THR A 126 10.77 -2.65 -23.42
CA THR A 126 11.98 -3.17 -24.07
C THR A 126 11.61 -3.71 -25.44
N SER A 127 12.30 -3.29 -26.48
CA SER A 127 12.02 -3.69 -27.87
C SER A 127 10.54 -3.54 -28.27
N GLY A 128 9.90 -2.45 -27.83
CA GLY A 128 8.49 -2.16 -28.13
C GLY A 128 7.45 -2.96 -27.32
N GLN A 129 7.89 -3.76 -26.35
CA GLN A 129 7.02 -4.59 -25.50
C GLN A 129 7.06 -4.13 -24.05
N ALA A 130 5.89 -4.03 -23.43
CA ALA A 130 5.76 -3.70 -22.02
C ALA A 130 6.23 -4.85 -21.12
N ASP A 131 6.77 -4.51 -19.96
CA ASP A 131 7.26 -5.48 -18.97
C ASP A 131 6.15 -6.28 -18.28
N GLN A 132 4.90 -5.83 -18.41
CA GLN A 132 3.72 -6.50 -17.87
C GLN A 132 2.67 -6.71 -18.96
N LEU A 133 2.03 -7.89 -18.93
CA LEU A 133 0.84 -8.15 -19.74
C LEU A 133 -0.37 -7.34 -19.27
N SER A 134 -0.43 -7.00 -17.99
CA SER A 134 -1.52 -6.24 -17.37
C SER A 134 -1.04 -5.49 -16.14
N TYR A 135 -1.28 -4.18 -16.09
CA TYR A 135 -0.99 -3.33 -14.93
C TYR A 135 -2.18 -3.33 -13.97
N LYS A 136 -1.94 -3.67 -12.70
CA LYS A 136 -2.95 -3.58 -11.63
C LYS A 136 -2.76 -2.26 -10.89
N LEU A 137 -3.74 -1.37 -10.96
CA LEU A 137 -3.74 -0.10 -10.22
C LEU A 137 -4.89 -0.10 -9.23
N SER A 138 -4.57 0.16 -7.96
CA SER A 138 -5.56 0.20 -6.89
C SER A 138 -5.65 1.62 -6.35
N LEU A 139 -6.79 2.27 -6.54
CA LEU A 139 -6.99 3.66 -6.15
C LEU A 139 -7.47 3.75 -4.68
N PRO A 140 -6.77 4.48 -3.80
CA PRO A 140 -7.29 4.85 -2.49
C PRO A 140 -8.47 5.81 -2.64
N ARG A 141 -9.59 5.54 -1.95
CA ARG A 141 -10.62 6.57 -1.77
C ARG A 141 -10.02 7.71 -0.97
N ASN A 142 -10.35 8.95 -1.33
CA ASN A 142 -9.87 10.13 -0.60
C ASN A 142 -10.23 10.06 0.89
N GLU A 143 -11.39 9.47 1.19
CA GLU A 143 -11.91 9.21 2.53
C GLU A 143 -10.99 8.33 3.42
N ALA A 144 -10.12 7.51 2.81
CA ALA A 144 -9.22 6.59 3.50
C ALA A 144 -7.76 7.07 3.57
N ILE A 145 -7.41 8.16 2.88
CA ILE A 145 -6.04 8.67 2.81
C ILE A 145 -5.62 9.18 4.19
N GLY A 146 -4.45 8.73 4.65
CA GLY A 146 -3.92 9.11 5.97
C GLY A 146 -4.50 8.32 7.15
N CYS A 147 -5.35 7.32 6.89
CA CYS A 147 -6.00 6.53 7.94
C CYS A 147 -5.40 5.14 8.17
N ILE A 148 -4.25 4.84 7.55
CA ILE A 148 -3.54 3.58 7.80
C ILE A 148 -2.72 3.79 9.08
N PRO A 149 -3.03 3.05 10.16
CA PRO A 149 -2.33 3.19 11.42
C PRO A 149 -0.92 2.60 11.35
N ASP A 150 -0.07 3.01 12.28
CA ASP A 150 1.24 2.41 12.46
C ASP A 150 1.13 0.92 12.84
N PRO A 151 2.16 0.10 12.55
CA PRO A 151 2.14 -1.32 12.88
C PRO A 151 1.91 -1.56 14.37
N GLY A 152 0.96 -2.44 14.70
CA GLY A 152 0.60 -2.73 16.08
C GLY A 152 -0.77 -3.36 16.19
N ARG A 153 -1.31 -3.38 17.41
CA ARG A 153 -2.74 -3.67 17.63
C ARG A 153 -3.51 -2.37 17.49
N THR A 154 -4.48 -2.32 16.59
CA THR A 154 -5.15 -1.05 16.26
C THR A 154 -6.65 -1.20 16.21
N VAL A 155 -7.34 -0.18 16.71
CA VAL A 155 -8.77 0.03 16.53
C VAL A 155 -8.94 1.34 15.78
N VAL A 156 -9.70 1.35 14.68
CA VAL A 156 -10.01 2.59 13.95
C VAL A 156 -11.47 2.95 14.16
N ILE A 157 -11.71 4.15 14.67
CA ILE A 157 -13.00 4.81 14.70
C ILE A 157 -13.20 5.54 13.37
N GLY A 158 -14.04 5.00 12.50
CA GLY A 158 -14.46 5.65 11.27
C GLY A 158 -15.45 6.80 11.52
N HIS A 159 -16.33 7.01 10.55
CA HIS A 159 -17.37 8.03 10.65
C HIS A 159 -18.37 7.72 11.78
N VAL A 160 -18.55 8.69 12.69
CA VAL A 160 -19.62 8.70 13.68
C VAL A 160 -20.62 9.76 13.29
N ARG A 161 -21.85 9.35 12.98
CA ARG A 161 -22.93 10.27 12.60
C ARG A 161 -23.34 11.12 13.80
N ALA A 162 -23.28 12.43 13.65
CA ALA A 162 -23.78 13.37 14.64
C ALA A 162 -25.32 13.37 14.69
N PRO A 163 -25.93 13.65 15.86
CA PRO A 163 -27.37 13.81 15.94
C PRO A 163 -27.84 15.06 15.20
N ALA A 164 -29.14 15.11 14.90
CA ALA A 164 -29.76 16.25 14.20
C ALA A 164 -29.52 17.60 14.91
N SER A 165 -29.34 17.59 16.23
CA SER A 165 -29.03 18.78 17.03
C SER A 165 -27.58 19.27 16.93
N ALA A 166 -26.66 18.49 16.35
CA ALA A 166 -25.23 18.77 16.31
C ALA A 166 -24.57 18.39 14.96
N THR A 167 -25.27 18.59 13.85
CA THR A 167 -24.86 18.14 12.50
C THR A 167 -23.51 18.67 12.00
N HIS A 168 -22.96 19.72 12.62
CA HIS A 168 -21.68 20.34 12.26
C HIS A 168 -20.52 19.91 13.17
N ASP A 169 -20.72 18.91 14.03
CA ASP A 169 -19.69 18.41 14.92
C ASP A 169 -18.67 17.53 14.18
N LEU A 170 -17.70 18.18 13.54
CA LEU A 170 -16.64 17.53 12.78
C LEU A 170 -15.64 16.77 13.68
N ALA A 171 -15.66 17.01 14.99
CA ALA A 171 -14.75 16.39 15.96
C ALA A 171 -15.38 15.18 16.68
N LEU A 172 -16.60 14.79 16.35
CA LEU A 172 -17.32 13.74 17.07
C LEU A 172 -16.57 12.39 17.06
N SER A 173 -16.08 11.95 15.90
CA SER A 173 -15.28 10.72 15.78
C SER A 173 -14.01 10.78 16.66
N GLU A 174 -13.37 11.94 16.79
CA GLU A 174 -12.18 12.12 17.64
C GLU A 174 -12.51 12.01 19.13
N ARG A 175 -13.66 12.53 19.55
CA ARG A 175 -14.09 12.42 20.96
C ARG A 175 -14.51 11.00 21.31
N VAL A 176 -15.20 10.30 20.40
CA VAL A 176 -15.49 8.86 20.56
C VAL A 176 -14.18 8.05 20.61
N ARG A 177 -13.21 8.37 19.75
CA ARG A 177 -11.86 7.77 19.79
C ARG A 177 -11.20 7.98 21.15
N ALA A 178 -11.17 9.21 21.67
CA ALA A 178 -10.55 9.53 22.96
C ALA A 178 -11.19 8.77 24.14
N VAL A 179 -12.52 8.69 24.15
CA VAL A 179 -13.28 7.91 25.14
C VAL A 179 -12.95 6.42 25.03
N LEU A 180 -12.99 5.85 23.83
CA LEU A 180 -12.66 4.43 23.62
C LEU A 180 -11.22 4.12 23.99
N GLU A 181 -10.28 4.97 23.60
CA GLU A 181 -8.87 4.81 23.96
C GLU A 181 -8.68 4.77 25.47
N HIS A 182 -9.28 5.73 26.17
CA HIS A 182 -9.15 5.80 27.62
C HIS A 182 -9.69 4.56 28.32
N ASP A 183 -10.93 4.16 27.99
CA ASP A 183 -11.60 3.04 28.64
C ASP A 183 -10.91 1.69 28.30
N LEU A 184 -10.61 1.46 27.02
CA LEU A 184 -9.94 0.25 26.55
C LEU A 184 -8.54 0.10 27.17
N LEU A 185 -7.73 1.17 27.17
CA LEU A 185 -6.40 1.13 27.79
C LEU A 185 -6.49 0.94 29.31
N THR A 186 -7.44 1.58 29.98
CA THR A 186 -7.64 1.43 31.43
C THR A 186 -7.94 -0.02 31.78
N GLU A 187 -8.83 -0.68 31.04
CA GLU A 187 -9.16 -2.10 31.26
C GLU A 187 -7.99 -3.03 30.92
N VAL A 188 -7.30 -2.80 29.80
CA VAL A 188 -6.15 -3.61 29.37
C VAL A 188 -4.95 -3.45 30.32
N GLN A 189 -4.71 -2.27 30.87
CA GLN A 189 -3.58 -2.03 31.78
C GLN A 189 -3.77 -2.71 33.13
N LYS A 190 -5.02 -2.88 33.59
CA LYS A 190 -5.34 -3.66 34.81
C LYS A 190 -4.91 -5.13 34.69
N THR A 191 -4.73 -5.65 33.47
CA THR A 191 -4.30 -7.04 33.23
C THR A 191 -2.78 -7.17 33.05
N HIS A 192 -2.01 -6.10 33.26
CA HIS A 192 -0.55 -6.08 33.11
C HIS A 192 -0.04 -6.51 31.71
N LEU A 193 -0.82 -6.24 30.64
CA LEU A 193 -0.37 -6.52 29.28
C LEU A 193 0.85 -5.65 28.90
N PRO A 194 1.89 -6.22 28.27
CA PRO A 194 3.06 -5.45 27.83
C PRO A 194 2.66 -4.32 26.86
N PRO A 195 3.36 -3.16 26.88
CA PRO A 195 3.03 -2.03 25.99
C PRO A 195 2.92 -2.40 24.51
N ALA A 196 3.77 -3.31 24.02
CA ALA A 196 3.76 -3.77 22.63
C ALA A 196 2.50 -4.58 22.24
N GLN A 197 1.72 -5.04 23.22
CA GLN A 197 0.46 -5.75 23.02
C GLN A 197 -0.77 -4.88 23.28
N GLN A 198 -0.58 -3.68 23.84
CA GLN A 198 -1.69 -2.77 24.12
C GLN A 198 -2.23 -2.20 22.81
N PRO A 199 -3.56 -2.17 22.62
CA PRO A 199 -4.16 -1.61 21.42
C PRO A 199 -4.04 -0.08 21.42
N SER A 200 -3.82 0.48 20.24
CA SER A 200 -3.96 1.91 19.97
C SER A 200 -5.30 2.20 19.30
N VAL A 201 -5.83 3.41 19.49
CA VAL A 201 -7.10 3.81 18.88
C VAL A 201 -6.91 5.07 18.04
N LEU A 202 -7.18 4.94 16.73
CA LEU A 202 -7.07 6.01 15.75
C LEU A 202 -8.47 6.44 15.28
N ALA A 203 -8.66 7.72 14.97
CA ALA A 203 -9.86 8.19 14.28
C ALA A 203 -9.56 8.38 12.79
N CYS A 204 -10.53 7.98 11.98
CA CYS A 204 -10.61 8.26 10.55
C CYS A 204 -12.02 8.77 10.24
N PRO A 205 -12.34 10.04 10.53
CA PRO A 205 -13.72 10.56 10.52
C PRO A 205 -14.42 10.47 9.16
N ASN A 206 -13.64 10.38 8.08
CA ASN A 206 -14.13 10.28 6.72
C ASN A 206 -14.39 8.83 6.27
N ALA A 207 -13.91 7.82 7.00
CA ALA A 207 -14.12 6.42 6.64
C ALA A 207 -15.57 6.00 6.90
N LEU A 208 -16.37 5.95 5.84
CA LEU A 208 -17.79 5.62 5.90
C LEU A 208 -18.13 4.47 4.94
N PRO A 209 -18.42 3.27 5.44
CA PRO A 209 -18.96 2.18 4.64
C PRO A 209 -20.31 2.56 4.02
N ARG A 210 -20.47 2.31 2.71
CA ARG A 210 -21.72 2.59 1.99
C ARG A 210 -22.69 1.41 2.04
N THR A 211 -22.19 0.22 2.36
CA THR A 211 -22.98 -1.01 2.50
C THR A 211 -22.48 -1.84 3.67
N LEU A 212 -23.29 -2.77 4.16
CA LEU A 212 -22.89 -3.68 5.24
C LEU A 212 -21.62 -4.48 4.89
N LYS A 213 -21.52 -4.97 3.65
CA LYS A 213 -20.35 -5.72 3.17
C LYS A 213 -19.05 -4.91 3.23
N GLU A 214 -19.14 -3.60 2.94
CA GLU A 214 -17.96 -2.73 2.90
C GLU A 214 -17.29 -2.58 4.28
N HIS A 215 -17.96 -2.88 5.40
CA HIS A 215 -17.33 -2.77 6.73
C HIS A 215 -16.07 -3.64 6.86
N SER A 216 -16.15 -4.88 6.36
CA SER A 216 -15.01 -5.81 6.36
C SER A 216 -13.93 -5.42 5.35
N ASP A 217 -14.34 -4.79 4.25
CA ASP A 217 -13.44 -4.23 3.23
C ASP A 217 -12.62 -3.07 3.82
N TRP A 218 -13.28 -2.16 4.55
CA TRP A 218 -12.65 -1.06 5.27
C TRP A 218 -11.66 -1.54 6.33
N ALA A 219 -12.05 -2.50 7.18
CA ALA A 219 -11.13 -3.05 8.18
C ALA A 219 -9.85 -3.62 7.55
N ARG A 220 -9.98 -4.34 6.42
CA ARG A 220 -8.83 -4.89 5.69
C ARG A 220 -7.98 -3.82 5.02
N ALA A 221 -8.61 -2.85 4.35
CA ALA A 221 -7.91 -1.80 3.62
C ALA A 221 -7.15 -0.83 4.55
N LEU A 222 -7.76 -0.50 5.70
CA LEU A 222 -7.11 0.28 6.75
C LEU A 222 -6.13 -0.54 7.57
N LYS A 223 -6.01 -1.85 7.33
CA LYS A 223 -5.15 -2.78 8.07
C LYS A 223 -5.37 -2.77 9.60
N THR A 224 -6.59 -2.42 10.04
CA THR A 224 -6.92 -2.33 11.46
C THR A 224 -7.49 -3.63 11.99
N ASP A 225 -7.26 -3.99 13.26
CA ASP A 225 -7.79 -5.23 13.81
C ASP A 225 -9.30 -5.15 14.03
N ALA A 226 -9.75 -3.99 14.55
CA ALA A 226 -11.15 -3.62 14.68
C ALA A 226 -11.42 -2.30 13.93
N PHE A 227 -12.51 -2.26 13.19
CA PHE A 227 -13.05 -1.05 12.57
C PHE A 227 -14.43 -0.76 13.15
N VAL A 228 -14.63 0.46 13.62
CA VAL A 228 -15.84 0.90 14.32
C VAL A 228 -16.42 2.11 13.63
N VAL A 229 -17.68 2.05 13.22
CA VAL A 229 -18.46 3.22 12.79
C VAL A 229 -19.73 3.32 13.62
N GLY A 230 -20.41 4.45 13.62
CA GLY A 230 -21.60 4.56 14.48
C GLY A 230 -22.45 5.80 14.29
N ALA A 231 -23.38 5.96 15.21
CA ALA A 231 -24.20 7.16 15.37
C ALA A 231 -24.26 7.54 16.85
N ALA A 232 -24.13 8.83 17.13
CA ALA A 232 -24.29 9.36 18.47
C ALA A 232 -25.70 9.90 18.67
N GLU A 233 -26.32 9.55 19.80
CA GLU A 233 -27.64 10.01 20.22
C GLU A 233 -27.52 10.79 21.54
N PRO A 234 -28.08 12.01 21.63
CA PRO A 234 -28.03 12.80 22.85
C PRO A 234 -29.00 12.20 23.89
N VAL A 235 -28.50 12.04 25.12
CA VAL A 235 -29.27 11.60 26.29
C VAL A 235 -29.01 12.61 27.41
N SER A 236 -29.91 13.59 27.56
CA SER A 236 -29.70 14.75 28.44
C SER A 236 -28.39 15.48 28.07
N SER A 237 -27.44 15.64 29.00
CA SER A 237 -26.12 16.24 28.77
C SER A 237 -25.04 15.24 28.36
N LYS A 238 -25.41 14.00 28.02
CA LYS A 238 -24.51 12.90 27.65
C LYS A 238 -24.85 12.37 26.26
N PHE A 239 -24.04 11.45 25.76
CA PHE A 239 -24.28 10.75 24.50
C PHE A 239 -24.27 9.25 24.69
N LYS A 240 -25.17 8.59 23.99
CA LYS A 240 -25.13 7.16 23.69
C LYS A 240 -24.55 7.00 22.29
N VAL A 241 -23.71 6.00 22.05
CA VAL A 241 -23.15 5.72 20.73
C VAL A 241 -23.56 4.32 20.30
N ASP A 242 -24.35 4.24 19.24
CA ASP A 242 -24.65 2.98 18.55
C ASP A 242 -23.52 2.67 17.58
N MET A 243 -22.79 1.59 17.86
CA MET A 243 -21.58 1.19 17.15
C MET A 243 -21.82 -0.04 16.27
N GLN A 244 -21.09 -0.06 15.16
CA GLN A 244 -20.98 -1.17 14.23
C GLN A 244 -19.50 -1.59 14.23
N VAL A 245 -19.20 -2.70 14.88
CA VAL A 245 -17.83 -3.18 15.06
C VAL A 245 -17.54 -4.32 14.10
N THR A 246 -16.45 -4.23 13.35
CA THR A 246 -16.05 -5.25 12.37
C THR A 246 -14.59 -5.63 12.55
N ALA A 247 -14.31 -6.94 12.55
CA ALA A 247 -12.96 -7.45 12.58
C ALA A 247 -12.37 -7.55 11.17
N ARG A 248 -11.07 -7.22 11.01
CA ARG A 248 -10.37 -7.40 9.72
C ARG A 248 -10.33 -8.84 9.23
N TYR A 249 -10.27 -9.80 10.16
CA TYR A 249 -10.24 -11.23 9.88
C TYR A 249 -11.62 -11.90 10.11
N ALA A 250 -12.71 -11.18 9.87
CA ALA A 250 -14.05 -11.77 9.88
C ALA A 250 -14.21 -12.77 8.73
N GLU A 251 -14.85 -13.91 9.00
CA GLU A 251 -15.11 -14.92 7.97
C GLU A 251 -16.06 -14.36 6.90
N ALA A 252 -15.76 -14.61 5.62
CA ALA A 252 -16.45 -13.99 4.49
C ALA A 252 -17.97 -14.22 4.48
N ALA A 253 -18.43 -15.36 5.01
CA ALA A 253 -19.85 -15.73 5.10
C ALA A 253 -20.61 -15.10 6.30
N SER A 254 -19.91 -14.49 7.26
CA SER A 254 -20.49 -13.89 8.48
C SER A 254 -20.03 -12.44 8.70
N SER A 255 -19.65 -11.75 7.62
CA SER A 255 -18.98 -10.45 7.58
C SER A 255 -19.85 -9.22 7.93
N LEU A 256 -21.01 -9.42 8.57
CA LEU A 256 -21.82 -8.30 9.04
C LEU A 256 -21.18 -7.68 10.29
N PRO A 257 -21.27 -6.34 10.44
CA PRO A 257 -20.80 -5.70 11.66
C PRO A 257 -21.60 -6.19 12.87
N THR A 258 -20.92 -6.34 14.00
CA THR A 258 -21.57 -6.53 15.30
C THR A 258 -22.13 -5.19 15.76
N MET A 259 -23.45 -5.13 15.93
CA MET A 259 -24.15 -3.94 16.42
C MET A 259 -24.13 -3.93 17.94
N VAL A 260 -23.60 -2.87 18.53
CA VAL A 260 -23.54 -2.70 19.99
C VAL A 260 -23.86 -1.26 20.35
N SER A 261 -24.18 -1.00 21.61
CA SER A 261 -24.53 0.33 22.06
C SER A 261 -23.92 0.62 23.42
N THR A 262 -23.41 1.84 23.58
CA THR A 262 -22.80 2.27 24.84
C THR A 262 -23.85 2.72 25.86
N PRO A 263 -23.52 2.72 27.16
CA PRO A 263 -24.19 3.58 28.12
C PRO A 263 -24.09 5.06 27.73
N ALA A 264 -24.91 5.91 28.36
CA ALA A 264 -24.81 7.36 28.19
C ALA A 264 -23.54 7.89 28.88
N MET A 265 -22.63 8.48 28.10
CA MET A 265 -21.31 8.94 28.52
C MET A 265 -21.03 10.39 28.10
N ASN A 266 -20.09 11.03 28.80
CA ASN A 266 -19.63 12.37 28.43
C ASN A 266 -18.47 12.26 27.45
N LEU A 267 -18.70 12.61 26.17
CA LEU A 267 -17.68 12.55 25.12
C LEU A 267 -16.55 13.57 25.30
N ASP A 268 -16.80 14.64 26.07
CA ASP A 268 -15.82 15.70 26.34
C ASP A 268 -14.96 15.40 27.58
N LEU A 269 -15.27 14.32 28.32
CA LEU A 269 -14.54 13.91 29.51
C LEU A 269 -14.18 12.41 29.44
N PRO A 270 -13.11 12.04 28.69
CA PRO A 270 -12.70 10.64 28.50
C PRO A 270 -12.47 9.87 29.79
N SER A 271 -11.99 10.53 30.84
CA SER A 271 -11.76 9.91 32.15
C SER A 271 -13.01 9.47 32.90
N SER A 272 -14.20 9.88 32.43
CA SER A 272 -15.49 9.49 32.97
C SER A 272 -16.21 8.46 32.09
N ALA A 273 -15.57 8.02 31.01
CA ALA A 273 -16.15 7.08 30.09
C ALA A 273 -16.31 5.70 30.71
N ASP A 274 -17.44 5.08 30.41
CA ASP A 274 -17.70 3.66 30.59
C ASP A 274 -18.44 3.23 29.32
N LEU A 275 -17.73 2.61 28.39
CA LEU A 275 -18.33 2.10 27.16
C LEU A 275 -19.24 0.90 27.41
N GLY A 276 -19.15 0.31 28.59
CA GLY A 276 -19.81 -0.93 28.95
C GLY A 276 -19.15 -2.14 28.29
N ARG A 277 -19.27 -3.29 28.97
CA ARG A 277 -18.76 -4.58 28.47
C ARG A 277 -19.26 -4.94 27.08
N ALA A 278 -20.52 -4.60 26.77
CA ALA A 278 -21.13 -4.90 25.48
C ALA A 278 -20.40 -4.22 24.31
N ALA A 279 -19.87 -3.01 24.49
CA ALA A 279 -19.13 -2.31 23.45
C ALA A 279 -17.67 -2.80 23.34
N LEU A 280 -17.03 -3.12 24.47
CA LEU A 280 -15.65 -3.64 24.50
C LEU A 280 -15.54 -5.06 23.95
N GLU A 281 -16.58 -5.90 24.13
CA GLU A 281 -16.58 -7.30 23.73
C GLU A 281 -16.18 -7.55 22.26
N PRO A 282 -16.88 -7.01 21.25
CA PRO A 282 -16.54 -7.27 19.85
C PRO A 282 -15.16 -6.72 19.47
N ILE A 283 -14.70 -5.64 20.13
CA ILE A 283 -13.37 -5.05 19.90
C ILE A 283 -12.27 -6.00 20.40
N MET A 284 -12.40 -6.51 21.63
CA MET A 284 -11.42 -7.44 22.21
C MET A 284 -11.40 -8.79 21.48
N ILE A 285 -12.56 -9.27 21.00
CA ILE A 285 -12.64 -10.46 20.14
C ILE A 285 -11.89 -10.22 18.82
N ALA A 286 -12.08 -9.06 18.18
CA ALA A 286 -11.40 -8.72 16.93
C ALA A 286 -9.87 -8.67 17.10
N LEU A 287 -9.39 -8.02 18.17
CA LEU A 287 -7.98 -7.97 18.54
C LEU A 287 -7.39 -9.37 18.78
N THR A 288 -8.11 -10.23 19.51
CA THR A 288 -7.68 -11.62 19.77
C THR A 288 -7.57 -12.42 18.46
N ARG A 289 -8.56 -12.28 17.56
CA ARG A 289 -8.53 -12.94 16.25
C ARG A 289 -7.37 -12.47 15.39
N ALA A 290 -6.96 -11.21 15.49
CA ALA A 290 -5.83 -10.70 14.73
C ALA A 290 -4.53 -11.43 15.12
N TYR A 291 -4.26 -11.59 16.43
CA TYR A 291 -3.11 -12.38 16.88
C TYR A 291 -3.12 -13.82 16.35
N LEU A 292 -4.28 -14.49 16.38
CA LEU A 292 -4.43 -15.85 15.84
C LEU A 292 -4.11 -15.92 14.34
N ASN A 293 -4.63 -14.98 13.55
CA ASN A 293 -4.47 -14.97 12.09
C ASN A 293 -3.06 -14.54 11.65
N GLU A 294 -2.36 -13.77 12.47
CA GLU A 294 -0.97 -13.37 12.24
C GLU A 294 0.06 -14.36 12.79
N ALA A 295 -0.39 -15.54 13.24
CA ALA A 295 0.46 -16.58 13.83
C ALA A 295 1.25 -16.14 15.09
N ARG A 296 0.75 -15.14 15.81
CA ARG A 296 1.29 -14.64 17.08
C ARG A 296 0.62 -15.36 18.25
N TYR A 297 0.86 -16.66 18.35
CA TYR A 297 0.07 -17.54 19.22
C TYR A 297 0.29 -17.32 20.71
N ALA A 298 1.51 -16.95 21.14
CA ALA A 298 1.79 -16.67 22.55
C ALA A 298 1.04 -15.41 23.01
N GLU A 299 1.16 -14.33 22.25
CA GLU A 299 0.45 -13.08 22.51
C GLU A 299 -1.07 -13.25 22.36
N CYS A 300 -1.54 -14.10 21.45
CA CYS A 300 -2.95 -14.45 21.39
C CYS A 300 -3.45 -15.06 22.72
N VAL A 301 -2.69 -16.00 23.30
CA VAL A 301 -3.08 -16.62 24.57
C VAL A 301 -3.09 -15.58 25.69
N GLU A 302 -2.04 -14.77 25.81
CA GLU A 302 -1.94 -13.70 26.81
C GLU A 302 -3.09 -12.70 26.68
N PHE A 303 -3.32 -12.18 25.47
CA PHE A 303 -4.38 -11.22 25.21
C PHE A 303 -5.77 -11.82 25.44
N SER A 304 -6.01 -13.07 25.06
CA SER A 304 -7.30 -13.74 25.32
C SER A 304 -7.60 -13.89 26.81
N MET A 305 -6.59 -14.14 27.64
CA MET A 305 -6.75 -14.20 29.10
C MET A 305 -7.05 -12.81 29.69
N ALA A 306 -6.37 -11.77 29.20
CA ALA A 306 -6.68 -10.39 29.56
C ALA A 306 -8.12 -10.00 29.18
N ALA A 307 -8.55 -10.36 27.96
CA ALA A 307 -9.92 -10.15 27.50
C ALA A 307 -10.95 -10.86 28.40
N GLU A 308 -10.69 -12.10 28.80
CA GLU A 308 -11.54 -12.84 29.75
C GLU A 308 -11.57 -12.20 31.15
N HIS A 309 -10.48 -11.55 31.60
CA HIS A 309 -10.46 -10.83 32.87
C HIS A 309 -11.37 -9.59 32.84
N VAL A 310 -11.31 -8.83 31.74
CA VAL A 310 -12.10 -7.60 31.55
C VAL A 310 -13.58 -7.92 31.33
N LEU A 311 -13.88 -8.85 30.43
CA LEU A 311 -15.24 -9.12 29.94
C LEU A 311 -15.95 -10.25 30.68
N GLY A 312 -15.19 -11.05 31.44
CA GLY A 312 -15.65 -12.34 31.96
C GLY A 312 -15.42 -13.49 30.97
N LYS A 313 -15.78 -14.70 31.40
CA LYS A 313 -15.60 -15.93 30.63
C LYS A 313 -16.63 -16.04 29.51
N LEU A 314 -16.30 -15.52 28.33
CA LEU A 314 -17.11 -15.64 27.13
C LEU A 314 -16.75 -16.92 26.35
N PRO A 315 -17.71 -17.74 25.88
CA PRO A 315 -17.43 -18.95 25.11
C PRO A 315 -16.50 -18.74 23.91
N VAL A 316 -16.71 -17.64 23.18
CA VAL A 316 -15.90 -17.27 22.01
C VAL A 316 -14.44 -16.98 22.36
N LEU A 317 -14.16 -16.30 23.48
CA LEU A 317 -12.79 -16.04 23.93
C LEU A 317 -12.09 -17.33 24.37
N ILE A 318 -12.83 -18.22 25.04
CA ILE A 318 -12.31 -19.54 25.45
C ILE A 318 -11.92 -20.36 24.22
N GLU A 319 -12.76 -20.35 23.18
CA GLU A 319 -12.51 -21.07 21.93
C GLU A 319 -11.32 -20.48 21.16
N LEU A 320 -11.23 -19.14 21.08
CA LEU A 320 -10.08 -18.46 20.47
C LEU A 320 -8.78 -18.78 21.22
N ARG A 321 -8.79 -18.73 22.56
CA ARG A 321 -7.65 -19.11 23.39
C ARG A 321 -7.21 -20.54 23.11
N LYS A 322 -8.15 -21.50 23.09
CA LYS A 322 -7.85 -22.90 22.76
C LYS A 322 -7.23 -23.02 21.37
N SER A 323 -7.77 -22.31 20.38
CA SER A 323 -7.24 -22.29 19.01
C SER A 323 -5.80 -21.78 18.96
N CYS A 324 -5.47 -20.77 19.75
CA CYS A 324 -4.11 -20.26 19.89
C CYS A 324 -3.18 -21.23 20.61
N GLN A 325 -3.61 -21.82 21.73
CA GLN A 325 -2.85 -22.82 22.49
C GLN A 325 -2.49 -24.05 21.65
N ILE A 326 -3.43 -24.53 20.82
CA ILE A 326 -3.23 -25.70 19.96
C ILE A 326 -2.11 -25.46 18.95
N LYS A 327 -1.90 -24.21 18.51
CA LYS A 327 -0.92 -23.82 17.50
C LYS A 327 0.44 -23.37 18.07
N LEU A 328 0.63 -23.42 19.40
CA LEU A 328 1.92 -23.10 19.99
C LEU A 328 3.00 -24.11 19.56
N PRO A 329 4.20 -23.64 19.14
CA PRO A 329 5.25 -24.49 18.57
C PRO A 329 5.83 -25.52 19.54
N ASN A 330 5.66 -25.35 20.86
CA ASN A 330 6.24 -26.23 21.90
C ASN A 330 5.19 -27.07 22.65
N ARG A 331 4.04 -27.33 22.04
CA ARG A 331 2.98 -28.12 22.67
C ARG A 331 3.45 -29.57 22.89
N GLY A 332 3.81 -29.91 24.13
CA GLY A 332 4.29 -31.23 24.54
C GLY A 332 5.72 -31.27 25.12
N LEU A 333 6.48 -30.17 25.08
CA LEU A 333 7.82 -30.13 25.68
C LEU A 333 7.83 -29.88 27.20
N LEU A 334 6.65 -29.71 27.80
CA LEU A 334 6.45 -29.55 29.25
C LEU A 334 5.69 -30.72 29.90
N THR A 335 5.58 -31.86 29.21
CA THR A 335 5.31 -33.14 29.91
C THR A 335 6.65 -33.72 30.36
N GLY A 336 7.24 -33.14 31.40
CA GLY A 336 8.26 -33.83 32.20
C GLY A 336 7.69 -35.16 32.70
N GLY A 337 8.48 -36.23 32.79
CA GLY A 337 9.56 -36.20 33.74
C GLY A 337 9.04 -36.28 35.18
N VAL A 338 8.13 -37.22 35.45
CA VAL A 338 7.98 -37.94 36.73
C VAL A 338 7.44 -39.33 36.36
N GLN A 339 8.30 -40.35 36.46
CA GLN A 339 7.88 -41.73 36.76
C GLN A 339 7.88 -41.88 38.28
#